data_AF-A0AAX1EFC0-F1
#
_entry.id   AF-A0AAX1EFC0-F1
#
_cell.length_a   1.000
_cell.length_b   1.000
_cell.length_c   1.000
_cell.angle_alpha   90.00
_cell.angle_beta   90.00
_cell.angle_gamma   90.00
#
_symmetry.space_group_name_H-M   'P 1'
#
loop_
_entity.id
_entity.type
_entity.pdbx_description
1 polymer ?
#
loop_
_entity_poly.entity_id
_entity_poly.type
_entity_poly.pdbx_seq_one_letter_code
_entity_poly.pdbx_strand_id
1 'polypeptide(L)'
;MSQLLIQQENTHEVGYRYSILLLEQQYDIPVTYRSIKNNPASVLDDVRYTDRKETFEELWLKYVVLKGIAYEPHKNKAIKQRAERFMQEYLNYFKNLPLSANQDIQLAEDALGLDNPPLALSLYERAIHKAPDQNAYFYTKVAQTALWAKQCVKSAEYYFIAQHKSQTLNDKRYLFVRAVRLLIGCNEYELAIRMAERNIGILRQDALTYEVLTNLALSADQPEKAKLFVLKLLQLKEESNE
;
A
#
# COMPACT_ATOMS: atom_id res chain seq x y z
N MET A 1 -18.77 -12.11 -18.16
CA MET A 1 -17.54 -12.90 -17.89
C MET A 1 -16.32 -12.04 -17.58
N SER A 2 -16.24 -10.80 -18.09
CA SER A 2 -15.17 -9.82 -17.81
C SER A 2 -15.04 -9.38 -16.35
N GLN A 3 -16.09 -9.47 -15.53
CA GLN A 3 -16.04 -9.09 -14.10
C GLN A 3 -15.45 -10.16 -13.17
N LEU A 4 -15.35 -11.42 -13.59
CA LEU A 4 -14.88 -12.53 -12.75
C LEU A 4 -13.34 -12.62 -12.63
N LEU A 5 -12.60 -11.90 -13.48
CA LEU A 5 -11.13 -12.01 -13.58
C LEU A 5 -10.38 -10.96 -12.75
N ILE A 6 -11.09 -10.00 -12.14
CA ILE A 6 -10.52 -8.92 -11.30
C ILE A 6 -10.18 -9.42 -9.88
N GLN A 7 -10.45 -10.69 -9.57
CA GLN A 7 -10.38 -11.25 -8.20
C GLN A 7 -9.28 -12.29 -7.92
N GLN A 8 -8.40 -12.65 -8.86
CA GLN A 8 -7.43 -13.72 -8.60
C GLN A 8 -6.01 -13.20 -8.32
N GLU A 9 -5.49 -13.50 -7.12
CA GLU A 9 -4.19 -13.07 -6.59
C GLU A 9 -2.95 -13.77 -7.21
N ASN A 10 -3.12 -14.61 -8.25
CA ASN A 10 -2.02 -15.25 -9.01
C ASN A 10 -2.12 -15.02 -10.53
N THR A 11 -2.72 -13.89 -10.93
CA THR A 11 -3.14 -13.56 -12.31
C THR A 11 -2.07 -12.99 -13.22
N HIS A 12 -0.83 -12.78 -12.79
CA HIS A 12 0.11 -12.00 -13.60
C HIS A 12 0.43 -12.64 -14.96
N GLU A 13 0.66 -13.96 -15.03
CA GLU A 13 0.98 -14.60 -16.32
C GLU A 13 -0.27 -14.84 -17.19
N VAL A 14 -1.38 -15.30 -16.59
CA VAL A 14 -2.63 -15.55 -17.32
C VAL A 14 -3.23 -14.26 -17.86
N GLY A 15 -3.31 -13.22 -17.01
CA GLY A 15 -3.78 -11.89 -17.40
C GLY A 15 -2.89 -11.26 -18.46
N TYR A 16 -1.56 -11.44 -18.36
CA TYR A 16 -0.61 -10.98 -19.37
C TYR A 16 -0.81 -11.67 -20.72
N ARG A 17 -0.86 -13.01 -20.75
CA ARG A 17 -1.08 -13.78 -21.98
C ARG A 17 -2.44 -13.48 -22.61
N TYR A 18 -3.47 -13.33 -21.79
CA TYR A 18 -4.80 -12.97 -22.28
C TYR A 18 -4.85 -11.54 -22.83
N SER A 19 -4.12 -10.60 -22.21
CA SER A 19 -4.03 -9.22 -22.71
C SER A 19 -3.38 -9.16 -24.08
N ILE A 20 -2.30 -9.92 -24.29
CA ILE A 20 -1.66 -10.06 -25.61
C ILE A 20 -2.68 -10.54 -26.66
N LEU A 21 -3.42 -11.61 -26.34
CA LEU A 21 -4.41 -12.18 -27.25
C LEU A 21 -5.52 -11.18 -27.62
N LEU A 22 -6.06 -10.45 -26.64
CA LEU A 22 -7.11 -9.46 -26.88
C LEU A 22 -6.63 -8.26 -27.68
N LEU A 23 -5.42 -7.77 -27.41
CA LEU A 23 -4.83 -6.67 -28.19
C LEU A 23 -4.67 -7.06 -29.67
N GLU A 24 -4.23 -8.28 -29.94
CA GLU A 24 -4.10 -8.81 -31.31
C GLU A 24 -5.47 -9.00 -31.97
N GLN A 25 -6.42 -9.67 -31.31
CA GLN A 25 -7.66 -10.11 -31.95
C GLN A 25 -8.77 -9.05 -31.99
N GLN A 26 -8.87 -8.22 -30.96
CA GLN A 26 -9.99 -7.29 -30.80
C GLN A 26 -9.62 -5.85 -31.18
N TYR A 27 -8.35 -5.48 -31.01
CA TYR A 27 -7.89 -4.10 -31.19
C TYR A 27 -6.91 -3.94 -32.37
N ASP A 28 -6.58 -5.03 -33.09
CA ASP A 28 -5.65 -5.05 -34.24
C ASP A 28 -4.28 -4.43 -33.92
N ILE A 29 -3.85 -4.56 -32.67
CA ILE A 29 -2.54 -4.10 -32.21
C ILE A 29 -1.58 -5.28 -32.36
N PRO A 30 -0.45 -5.14 -33.10
CA PRO A 30 0.41 -6.25 -33.53
C PRO A 30 1.31 -6.80 -32.40
N VAL A 31 0.72 -7.09 -31.24
CA VAL A 31 1.40 -7.56 -30.03
C VAL A 31 1.17 -9.06 -29.89
N THR A 32 2.22 -9.84 -30.09
CA THR A 32 2.25 -11.29 -29.87
C THR A 32 3.38 -11.70 -28.92
N TYR A 33 3.28 -12.88 -28.31
CA TYR A 33 4.39 -13.41 -27.49
C TYR A 33 5.71 -13.49 -28.28
N ARG A 34 5.63 -13.84 -29.58
CA ARG A 34 6.79 -13.86 -30.47
C ARG A 34 7.36 -12.46 -30.70
N SER A 35 6.52 -11.45 -30.92
CA SER A 35 6.97 -10.06 -31.09
C SER A 35 7.63 -9.52 -29.82
N ILE A 36 7.10 -9.83 -28.63
CA ILE A 36 7.68 -9.40 -27.35
C ILE A 36 9.05 -10.03 -27.15
N LYS A 37 9.23 -11.30 -27.52
CA LYS A 37 10.52 -11.98 -27.43
C LYS A 37 11.55 -11.41 -28.42
N ASN A 38 11.14 -11.22 -29.67
CA ASN A 38 12.06 -10.95 -30.78
C ASN A 38 12.32 -9.45 -31.01
N ASN A 39 11.33 -8.60 -30.80
CA ASN A 39 11.42 -7.15 -31.00
C ASN A 39 10.61 -6.36 -29.96
N PRO A 40 11.00 -6.42 -28.66
CA PRO A 40 10.27 -5.74 -27.59
C PRO A 40 10.24 -4.22 -27.76
N ALA A 41 11.20 -3.63 -28.47
CA ALA A 41 11.23 -2.18 -28.67
C ALA A 41 10.04 -1.69 -29.52
N SER A 42 9.69 -2.42 -30.58
CA SER A 42 8.51 -2.12 -31.42
C SER A 42 7.23 -2.29 -30.61
N VAL A 43 7.09 -3.40 -29.89
CA VAL A 43 5.93 -3.65 -29.03
C VAL A 43 5.71 -2.48 -28.06
N LEU A 44 6.78 -1.99 -27.42
CA LEU A 44 6.67 -0.86 -26.51
C LEU A 44 6.11 0.41 -27.19
N ASP A 45 6.44 0.62 -28.46
CA ASP A 45 5.88 1.74 -29.23
C ASP A 45 4.41 1.51 -29.61
N ASP A 46 4.03 0.26 -29.90
CA ASP A 46 2.65 -0.12 -30.23
C ASP A 46 1.70 -0.05 -29.01
N VAL A 47 2.22 -0.33 -27.80
CA VAL A 47 1.43 -0.27 -26.55
C VAL A 47 1.66 1.03 -25.76
N ARG A 48 2.32 2.01 -26.35
CA ARG A 48 2.46 3.32 -25.72
C ARG A 48 1.09 4.00 -25.63
N TYR A 49 0.87 4.74 -24.54
CA TYR A 49 -0.31 5.56 -24.38
C TYR A 49 -0.41 6.59 -25.52
N THR A 50 -1.53 6.60 -26.25
CA THR A 50 -1.85 7.64 -27.23
C THR A 50 -3.18 8.31 -26.90
N ASP A 51 -3.16 9.64 -26.79
CA ASP A 51 -4.22 10.46 -26.15
C ASP A 51 -5.51 10.61 -26.99
N ARG A 52 -5.77 9.74 -27.98
CA ARG A 52 -6.81 9.98 -28.99
C ARG A 52 -7.56 8.71 -29.37
N LYS A 53 -8.61 8.39 -28.58
CA LYS A 53 -9.75 7.49 -28.85
C LYS A 53 -9.71 6.05 -28.28
N GLU A 54 -8.70 5.70 -27.51
CA GLU A 54 -8.58 4.34 -26.94
C GLU A 54 -9.63 4.11 -25.83
N THR A 55 -10.23 2.92 -25.78
CA THR A 55 -11.18 2.57 -24.71
C THR A 55 -10.44 2.29 -23.40
N PHE A 56 -11.13 2.37 -22.26
CA PHE A 56 -10.52 1.99 -20.98
C PHE A 56 -9.99 0.54 -21.00
N GLU A 57 -10.72 -0.38 -21.62
CA GLU A 57 -10.31 -1.78 -21.73
C GLU A 57 -9.00 -1.90 -22.52
N GLU A 58 -8.92 -1.26 -23.69
CA GLU A 58 -7.69 -1.23 -24.50
C GLU A 58 -6.49 -0.69 -23.71
N LEU A 59 -6.68 0.44 -23.03
CA LEU A 59 -5.66 1.09 -22.21
C LEU A 59 -5.19 0.17 -21.07
N TRP A 60 -6.12 -0.54 -20.43
CA TRP A 60 -5.80 -1.49 -19.37
C TRP A 60 -5.00 -2.68 -19.89
N LEU A 61 -5.36 -3.23 -21.06
CA LEU A 61 -4.63 -4.34 -21.68
C LEU A 61 -3.20 -3.93 -22.07
N LYS A 62 -3.04 -2.74 -22.69
CA LYS A 62 -1.72 -2.15 -22.98
C LYS A 62 -0.87 -2.01 -21.72
N TYR A 63 -1.46 -1.51 -20.64
CA TYR A 63 -0.80 -1.40 -19.34
C TYR A 63 -0.34 -2.74 -18.78
N VAL A 64 -1.18 -3.79 -18.84
CA VAL A 64 -0.82 -5.14 -18.39
C VAL A 64 0.34 -5.71 -19.20
N VAL A 65 0.40 -5.46 -20.52
CA VAL A 65 1.54 -5.87 -21.35
C VAL A 65 2.82 -5.14 -20.94
N LEU A 66 2.76 -3.83 -20.72
CA LEU A 66 3.90 -3.05 -20.22
C LEU A 66 4.44 -3.59 -18.89
N LYS A 67 3.53 -3.89 -17.95
CA LYS A 67 3.86 -4.50 -16.66
C LYS A 67 4.59 -5.84 -16.82
N GLY A 68 4.11 -6.69 -17.72
CA GLY A 68 4.75 -7.97 -18.01
C GLY A 68 6.17 -7.81 -18.56
N ILE A 69 6.39 -6.83 -19.46
CA ILE A 69 7.71 -6.53 -20.02
C ILE A 69 8.66 -5.93 -18.97
N ALA A 70 8.17 -5.01 -18.12
CA ALA A 70 8.97 -4.34 -17.10
C ALA A 70 9.53 -5.33 -16.06
N TYR A 71 8.69 -6.26 -15.59
CA TYR A 71 9.06 -7.20 -14.53
C TYR A 71 9.64 -8.54 -15.03
N GLU A 72 9.83 -8.73 -16.33
CA GLU A 72 10.41 -9.97 -16.87
C GLU A 72 11.90 -10.11 -16.49
N PRO A 73 12.33 -11.14 -15.73
CA PRO A 73 13.67 -11.19 -15.13
C PRO A 73 14.82 -11.04 -16.12
N HIS A 74 14.72 -11.66 -17.31
CA HIS A 74 15.81 -11.74 -18.28
C HIS A 74 15.77 -10.68 -19.38
N LYS A 75 14.88 -9.67 -19.29
CA LYS A 75 14.86 -8.58 -20.28
C LYS A 75 16.01 -7.60 -20.10
N ASN A 76 16.44 -7.02 -21.23
CA ASN A 76 17.43 -5.95 -21.27
C ASN A 76 16.98 -4.76 -20.40
N LYS A 77 17.91 -4.22 -19.60
CA LYS A 77 17.66 -3.08 -18.69
C LYS A 77 17.04 -1.87 -19.40
N ALA A 78 17.49 -1.52 -20.61
CA ALA A 78 16.95 -0.38 -21.36
C ALA A 78 15.49 -0.59 -21.77
N ILE A 79 15.10 -1.83 -22.10
CA ILE A 79 13.72 -2.20 -22.41
C ILE A 79 12.85 -2.08 -21.16
N LYS A 80 13.33 -2.59 -20.02
CA LYS A 80 12.61 -2.48 -18.74
C LYS A 80 12.38 -1.03 -18.35
N GLN A 81 13.43 -0.21 -18.38
CA GLN A 81 13.33 1.22 -18.07
C GLN A 81 12.41 1.98 -19.03
N ARG A 82 12.34 1.58 -20.30
CA ARG A 82 11.38 2.15 -21.25
C ARG A 82 9.94 1.73 -20.91
N ALA A 83 9.72 0.46 -20.58
CA ALA A 83 8.41 -0.03 -20.13
C ALA A 83 7.95 0.66 -18.84
N GLU A 84 8.82 0.79 -17.85
CA GLU A 84 8.58 1.49 -16.58
C GLU A 84 8.18 2.95 -16.82
N ARG A 85 8.87 3.67 -17.72
CA ARG A 85 8.48 5.04 -18.10
C ARG A 85 7.08 5.10 -18.71
N PHE A 86 6.74 4.18 -19.60
CA PHE A 86 5.38 4.13 -20.17
C PHE A 86 4.34 3.75 -19.11
N MET A 87 4.65 2.85 -18.17
CA MET A 87 3.78 2.57 -17.03
C MET A 87 3.51 3.83 -16.18
N GLN A 88 4.50 4.69 -15.99
CA GLN A 88 4.30 5.97 -15.30
C GLN A 88 3.35 6.91 -16.06
N GLU A 89 3.38 6.93 -17.40
CA GLU A 89 2.42 7.67 -18.23
C GLU A 89 0.98 7.14 -17.99
N TYR A 90 0.80 5.81 -18.04
CA TYR A 90 -0.49 5.17 -17.78
C TYR A 90 -1.00 5.41 -16.36
N LEU A 91 -0.15 5.28 -15.34
CA LEU A 91 -0.51 5.56 -13.95
C LEU A 91 -0.98 7.00 -13.77
N ASN A 92 -0.31 7.95 -14.43
CA ASN A 92 -0.71 9.35 -14.41
C ASN A 92 -2.05 9.61 -15.09
N TYR A 93 -2.40 8.83 -16.11
CA TYR A 93 -3.71 8.90 -16.74
C TYR A 93 -4.79 8.25 -15.86
N PHE A 94 -4.57 7.02 -15.40
CA PHE A 94 -5.49 6.24 -14.57
C PHE A 94 -5.81 6.86 -13.21
N LYS A 95 -4.92 7.70 -12.67
CA LYS A 95 -5.18 8.41 -11.41
C LYS A 95 -6.43 9.30 -11.48
N ASN A 96 -6.90 9.69 -12.66
CA ASN A 96 -8.08 10.55 -12.81
C ASN A 96 -9.36 9.78 -13.20
N LEU A 97 -9.26 8.47 -13.43
CA LEU A 97 -10.41 7.67 -13.87
C LEU A 97 -11.22 7.08 -12.70
N PRO A 98 -12.53 6.86 -12.88
CA PRO A 98 -13.37 6.16 -11.90
C PRO A 98 -13.12 4.65 -11.95
N LEU A 99 -12.02 4.20 -11.34
CA LEU A 99 -11.65 2.77 -11.26
C LEU A 99 -12.37 2.03 -10.13
N SER A 100 -12.35 0.70 -10.15
CA SER A 100 -12.75 -0.12 -9.00
C SER A 100 -11.69 -0.07 -7.87
N ALA A 101 -12.07 -0.47 -6.65
CA ALA A 101 -11.14 -0.53 -5.51
C ALA A 101 -9.96 -1.48 -5.79
N ASN A 102 -10.21 -2.65 -6.39
CA ASN A 102 -9.14 -3.60 -6.72
C ASN A 102 -8.16 -3.05 -7.75
N GLN A 103 -8.65 -2.32 -8.76
CA GLN A 103 -7.78 -1.67 -9.74
C GLN A 103 -6.94 -0.57 -9.07
N ASP A 104 -7.50 0.22 -8.18
CA ASP A 104 -6.73 1.21 -7.41
C ASP A 104 -5.63 0.55 -6.57
N ILE A 105 -5.92 -0.59 -5.94
CA ILE A 105 -4.94 -1.37 -5.17
C ILE A 105 -3.81 -1.87 -6.08
N GLN A 106 -4.13 -2.44 -7.24
CA GLN A 106 -3.13 -2.92 -8.19
C GLN A 106 -2.24 -1.77 -8.70
N LEU A 107 -2.83 -0.63 -9.06
CA LEU A 107 -2.07 0.54 -9.50
C LEU A 107 -1.23 1.15 -8.37
N ALA A 108 -1.69 1.07 -7.12
CA ALA A 108 -0.91 1.52 -5.96
C ALA A 108 0.36 0.66 -5.78
N GLU A 109 0.23 -0.66 -5.93
CA GLU A 109 1.37 -1.59 -5.88
C GLU A 109 2.36 -1.36 -7.01
N ASP A 110 1.86 -1.09 -8.21
CA ASP A 110 2.71 -0.76 -9.35
C ASP A 110 3.41 0.60 -9.17
N ALA A 111 2.71 1.60 -8.63
CA ALA A 111 3.31 2.88 -8.29
C ALA A 111 4.43 2.74 -7.23
N LEU A 112 4.28 1.82 -6.27
CA LEU A 112 5.37 1.48 -5.33
C LEU A 112 6.56 0.82 -6.03
N GLY A 113 6.30 -0.13 -6.94
CA GLY A 113 7.35 -0.78 -7.74
C GLY A 113 8.14 0.20 -8.60
N LEU A 114 7.53 1.32 -8.98
CA LEU A 114 8.12 2.41 -9.77
C LEU A 114 8.65 3.58 -8.91
N ASP A 115 8.85 3.37 -7.62
CA ASP A 115 9.36 4.36 -6.65
C ASP A 115 8.53 5.66 -6.62
N ASN A 116 7.20 5.53 -6.69
CA ASN A 116 6.26 6.64 -6.51
C ASN A 116 5.29 6.42 -5.32
N PRO A 117 5.81 6.45 -4.08
CA PRO A 117 4.98 6.32 -2.87
C PRO A 117 3.83 7.34 -2.73
N PRO A 118 3.98 8.63 -3.11
CA PRO A 118 2.87 9.58 -3.02
C PRO A 118 1.67 9.19 -3.88
N LEU A 119 1.91 8.75 -5.12
CA LEU A 119 0.84 8.25 -5.99
C LEU A 119 0.22 6.98 -5.42
N ALA A 120 1.05 6.03 -4.96
CA ALA A 120 0.57 4.80 -4.35
C ALA A 120 -0.34 5.07 -3.15
N LEU A 121 0.04 5.99 -2.26
CA LEU A 121 -0.77 6.37 -1.12
C LEU A 121 -2.13 6.94 -1.55
N SER A 122 -2.14 7.84 -2.54
CA SER A 122 -3.39 8.44 -3.05
C SER A 122 -4.34 7.40 -3.64
N LEU A 123 -3.79 6.38 -4.31
CA LEU A 123 -4.56 5.27 -4.88
C LEU A 123 -5.09 4.34 -3.78
N TYR A 124 -4.30 4.02 -2.76
CA TYR A 124 -4.80 3.29 -1.59
C TYR A 124 -5.90 4.04 -0.85
N GLU A 125 -5.76 5.34 -0.64
CA GLU A 125 -6.79 6.20 -0.04
C GLU A 125 -8.09 6.16 -0.85
N ARG A 126 -7.98 6.24 -2.19
CA ARG A 126 -9.13 6.10 -3.08
C ARG A 126 -9.78 4.73 -3.01
N ALA A 127 -8.99 3.66 -2.90
CA ALA A 127 -9.49 2.30 -2.72
C ALA A 127 -10.23 2.14 -1.38
N ILE A 128 -9.67 2.67 -0.28
CA ILE A 128 -10.28 2.65 1.05
C ILE A 128 -11.63 3.36 1.05
N HIS A 129 -11.74 4.53 0.38
CA HIS A 129 -13.01 5.24 0.26
C HIS A 129 -14.10 4.40 -0.41
N LYS A 130 -13.72 3.54 -1.38
CA LYS A 130 -14.65 2.67 -2.11
C LYS A 130 -14.95 1.37 -1.36
N ALA A 131 -13.97 0.84 -0.62
CA ALA A 131 -14.05 -0.43 0.09
C ALA A 131 -13.33 -0.34 1.45
N PRO A 132 -13.97 0.23 2.49
CA PRO A 132 -13.33 0.54 3.77
C PRO A 132 -13.07 -0.70 4.65
N ASP A 133 -13.76 -1.82 4.39
CA ASP A 133 -13.66 -3.04 5.20
C ASP A 133 -12.51 -3.95 4.82
N GLN A 134 -11.30 -3.37 4.77
CA GLN A 134 -10.06 -4.11 4.59
C GLN A 134 -9.54 -4.68 5.92
N ASN A 135 -8.70 -5.71 5.82
CA ASN A 135 -8.10 -6.37 6.97
C ASN A 135 -6.89 -5.60 7.54
N ALA A 136 -6.39 -6.04 8.69
CA ALA A 136 -5.24 -5.40 9.35
C ALA A 136 -3.95 -5.42 8.51
N TYR A 137 -3.74 -6.47 7.72
CA TYR A 137 -2.57 -6.59 6.83
C TYR A 137 -2.58 -5.52 5.74
N PHE A 138 -3.73 -5.29 5.11
CA PHE A 138 -3.92 -4.23 4.13
C PHE A 138 -3.59 -2.86 4.73
N TYR A 139 -4.18 -2.50 5.87
CA TYR A 139 -3.91 -1.21 6.51
C TYR A 139 -2.45 -1.06 6.96
N THR A 140 -1.79 -2.16 7.33
CA THR A 140 -0.34 -2.17 7.60
C THR A 140 0.48 -1.83 6.35
N LYS A 141 0.08 -2.33 5.18
CA LYS A 141 0.71 -1.98 3.88
C LYS A 141 0.50 -0.51 3.52
N VAL A 142 -0.72 0.00 3.73
CA VAL A 142 -1.02 1.44 3.51
C VAL A 142 -0.21 2.32 4.48
N ALA A 143 -0.08 1.91 5.75
CA ALA A 143 0.76 2.61 6.72
C ALA A 143 2.23 2.69 6.27
N GLN A 144 2.80 1.59 5.78
CA GLN A 144 4.17 1.59 5.25
C GLN A 144 4.31 2.49 4.02
N THR A 145 3.32 2.45 3.12
CA THR A 145 3.25 3.33 1.95
C THR A 145 3.23 4.80 2.36
N ALA A 146 2.43 5.16 3.36
CA ALA A 146 2.36 6.52 3.88
C ALA A 146 3.72 6.99 4.43
N LEU A 147 4.44 6.10 5.12
CA LEU A 147 5.79 6.40 5.60
C LEU A 147 6.77 6.65 4.45
N TRP A 148 6.77 5.80 3.42
CA TRP A 148 7.58 6.00 2.21
C TRP A 148 7.21 7.29 1.46
N ALA A 149 5.94 7.69 1.51
CA ALA A 149 5.45 8.97 0.99
C ALA A 149 5.80 10.16 1.92
N LYS A 150 6.60 9.95 2.98
CA LYS A 150 6.97 10.95 3.99
C LYS A 150 5.77 11.53 4.76
N GLN A 151 4.65 10.82 4.80
CA GLN A 151 3.44 11.17 5.51
C GLN A 151 3.39 10.44 6.86
N CYS A 152 4.25 10.84 7.78
CA CYS A 152 4.46 10.13 9.04
C CYS A 152 3.19 10.04 9.92
N VAL A 153 2.46 11.14 10.06
CA VAL A 153 1.21 11.17 10.86
C VAL A 153 0.16 10.22 10.26
N LYS A 154 -0.06 10.28 8.94
CA LYS A 154 -0.97 9.35 8.24
C LYS A 154 -0.55 7.90 8.42
N SER A 155 0.75 7.62 8.36
CA SER A 155 1.26 6.27 8.60
C SER A 155 0.87 5.76 9.99
N ALA A 156 1.01 6.58 11.03
CA ALA A 156 0.58 6.22 12.38
C ALA A 156 -0.94 6.02 12.47
N GLU A 157 -1.74 6.87 11.83
CA GLU A 157 -3.20 6.70 11.74
C GLU A 157 -3.58 5.34 11.13
N TYR A 158 -2.94 4.94 10.03
CA TYR A 158 -3.18 3.63 9.43
C TYR A 158 -2.70 2.47 10.29
N TYR A 159 -1.61 2.60 11.05
CA TYR A 159 -1.23 1.60 12.04
C TYR A 159 -2.26 1.45 13.16
N PHE A 160 -2.88 2.53 13.64
CA PHE A 160 -3.98 2.45 14.59
C PHE A 160 -5.23 1.80 13.98
N ILE A 161 -5.55 2.08 12.71
CA ILE A 161 -6.65 1.37 12.02
C ILE A 161 -6.34 -0.13 11.92
N ALA A 162 -5.12 -0.49 11.54
CA ALA A 162 -4.68 -1.88 11.51
C ALA A 162 -4.79 -2.55 12.90
N GLN A 163 -4.37 -1.85 13.97
CA GLN A 163 -4.51 -2.32 15.36
C GLN A 163 -5.97 -2.66 15.69
N HIS A 164 -6.92 -1.78 15.33
CA HIS A 164 -8.34 -2.04 15.61
C HIS A 164 -8.85 -3.27 14.86
N LYS A 165 -8.41 -3.48 13.61
CA LYS A 165 -8.75 -4.64 12.78
C LYS A 165 -8.04 -5.94 13.18
N SER A 166 -6.96 -5.89 13.97
CA SER A 166 -6.22 -7.09 14.40
C SER A 166 -7.00 -7.97 15.37
N GLN A 167 -6.82 -9.29 15.27
CA GLN A 167 -7.56 -10.28 16.06
C GLN A 167 -6.85 -10.66 17.36
N THR A 168 -5.52 -10.66 17.38
CA THR A 168 -4.73 -11.08 18.55
C THR A 168 -4.30 -9.89 19.42
N LEU A 169 -4.18 -10.10 20.73
CA LEU A 169 -3.67 -9.09 21.64
C LEU A 169 -2.23 -8.67 21.27
N ASN A 170 -1.41 -9.63 20.83
CA ASN A 170 -0.02 -9.38 20.43
C ASN A 170 0.06 -8.47 19.19
N ASP A 171 -0.77 -8.70 18.17
CA ASP A 171 -0.80 -7.85 16.97
C ASP A 171 -1.30 -6.45 17.30
N LYS A 172 -2.32 -6.35 18.18
CA LYS A 172 -2.79 -5.05 18.68
C LYS A 172 -1.65 -4.31 19.38
N ARG A 173 -0.93 -4.96 20.31
CA ARG A 173 0.21 -4.35 20.99
C ARG A 173 1.29 -3.89 20.01
N TYR A 174 1.67 -4.77 19.07
CA TYR A 174 2.70 -4.47 18.07
C TYR A 174 2.36 -3.23 17.23
N LEU A 175 1.15 -3.20 16.66
CA LEU A 175 0.71 -2.10 15.79
C LEU A 175 0.52 -0.80 16.56
N PHE A 176 -0.02 -0.86 17.79
CA PHE A 176 -0.15 0.29 18.68
C PHE A 176 1.22 0.91 18.99
N VAL A 177 2.17 0.10 19.46
CA VAL A 177 3.53 0.56 19.78
C VAL A 177 4.22 1.13 18.55
N ARG A 178 4.05 0.50 17.38
CA ARG A 178 4.61 0.99 16.12
C ARG A 178 4.07 2.36 15.74
N ALA A 179 2.76 2.59 15.88
CA ALA A 179 2.13 3.88 15.61
C ALA A 179 2.65 4.99 16.53
N VAL A 180 2.69 4.73 17.85
CA VAL A 180 3.16 5.71 18.85
C VAL A 180 4.64 6.05 18.65
N ARG A 181 5.50 5.03 18.46
CA ARG A 181 6.94 5.24 18.19
C ARG A 181 7.17 6.05 16.93
N LEU A 182 6.35 5.83 15.90
CA LEU A 182 6.47 6.55 14.65
C LEU A 182 6.19 8.06 14.84
N LEU A 183 5.11 8.42 15.54
CA LEU A 183 4.80 9.82 15.84
C LEU A 183 5.91 10.50 16.64
N ILE A 184 6.45 9.81 17.65
CA ILE A 184 7.59 10.30 18.45
C ILE A 184 8.82 10.52 17.59
N GLY A 185 9.14 9.56 16.70
CA GLY A 185 10.25 9.68 15.76
C GLY A 185 10.11 10.83 14.76
N CYS A 186 8.88 11.33 14.57
CA CYS A 186 8.56 12.49 13.74
C CYS A 186 8.40 13.78 14.54
N ASN A 187 8.80 13.79 15.82
CA ASN A 187 8.68 14.91 16.75
C ASN A 187 7.22 15.34 17.04
N GLU A 188 6.26 14.46 16.80
CA GLU A 188 4.82 14.70 17.04
C GLU A 188 4.39 14.18 18.42
N TYR A 189 5.12 14.59 19.47
CA TYR A 189 4.99 14.01 20.82
C TYR A 189 3.61 14.18 21.44
N GLU A 190 3.06 15.39 21.41
CA GLU A 190 1.72 15.63 21.96
C GLU A 190 0.66 14.81 21.22
N LEU A 191 0.77 14.73 19.90
CA LEU A 191 -0.12 13.93 19.09
C LEU A 191 0.04 12.44 19.40
N ALA A 192 1.26 11.96 19.61
CA ALA A 192 1.55 10.58 20.00
C ALA A 192 0.82 10.21 21.29
N ILE A 193 0.89 11.06 22.32
CA ILE A 193 0.21 10.82 23.60
C ILE A 193 -1.32 10.86 23.43
N ARG A 194 -1.87 11.89 22.75
CA ARG A 194 -3.31 11.99 22.50
C ARG A 194 -3.84 10.76 21.73
N MET A 195 -3.11 10.33 20.70
CA MET A 195 -3.49 9.17 19.90
C MET A 195 -3.32 7.85 20.66
N ALA A 196 -2.27 7.72 21.48
CA ALA A 196 -2.09 6.57 22.36
C ALA A 196 -3.29 6.43 23.32
N GLU A 197 -3.67 7.50 24.01
CA GLU A 197 -4.80 7.51 24.96
C GLU A 197 -6.14 7.20 24.27
N ARG A 198 -6.33 7.68 23.04
CA ARG A 198 -7.52 7.39 22.23
C ARG A 198 -7.59 5.94 21.77
N ASN A 199 -6.46 5.33 21.42
CA ASN A 199 -6.41 4.01 20.76
C ASN A 199 -6.00 2.85 21.69
N ILE A 200 -5.67 3.11 22.95
CA ILE A 200 -5.18 2.09 23.89
C ILE A 200 -6.18 0.93 24.09
N GLY A 201 -7.50 1.19 24.07
CA GLY A 201 -8.54 0.16 24.06
C GLY A 201 -8.32 -0.99 25.06
N ILE A 202 -8.30 -2.23 24.56
CA ILE A 202 -8.08 -3.44 25.37
C ILE A 202 -6.66 -3.52 25.96
N LEU A 203 -5.68 -2.79 25.40
CA LEU A 203 -4.31 -2.72 25.92
C LEU A 203 -4.23 -1.92 27.24
N ARG A 204 -5.35 -1.35 27.72
CA ARG A 204 -5.40 -0.69 29.04
C ARG A 204 -5.10 -1.61 30.22
N GLN A 205 -5.22 -2.92 30.03
CA GLN A 205 -4.88 -3.94 31.02
C GLN A 205 -3.55 -4.64 30.70
N ASP A 206 -2.81 -4.16 29.70
CA ASP A 206 -1.58 -4.80 29.25
C ASP A 206 -0.35 -4.10 29.83
N ALA A 207 0.27 -4.73 30.84
CA ALA A 207 1.45 -4.20 31.52
C ALA A 207 2.59 -3.88 30.54
N LEU A 208 2.81 -4.74 29.53
CA LEU A 208 3.85 -4.52 28.51
C LEU A 208 3.63 -3.24 27.71
N THR A 209 2.37 -2.87 27.43
CA THR A 209 2.05 -1.61 26.75
C THR A 209 2.43 -0.40 27.61
N TYR A 210 2.15 -0.43 28.92
CA TYR A 210 2.50 0.69 29.81
C TYR A 210 3.99 0.83 30.08
N GLU A 211 4.75 -0.27 30.07
CA GLU A 211 6.21 -0.21 30.12
C GLU A 211 6.76 0.55 28.92
N VAL A 212 6.27 0.23 27.72
CA VAL A 212 6.67 0.93 26.49
C VAL A 212 6.25 2.40 26.54
N LEU A 213 5.00 2.71 26.91
CA LEU A 213 4.50 4.09 26.98
C LEU A 213 5.28 4.94 28.00
N THR A 214 5.68 4.34 29.13
CA THR A 214 6.53 5.00 30.13
C THR A 214 7.87 5.41 29.53
N ASN A 215 8.58 4.46 28.92
CA ASN A 215 9.89 4.71 28.32
C ASN A 215 9.81 5.76 27.20
N LEU A 216 8.73 5.74 26.44
CA LEU A 216 8.47 6.72 25.39
C LEU A 216 8.18 8.11 25.95
N ALA A 217 7.40 8.24 27.02
CA ALA A 217 7.13 9.52 27.67
C ALA A 217 8.41 10.13 28.29
N LEU A 218 9.27 9.30 28.89
CA LEU A 218 10.58 9.76 29.39
C LEU A 218 11.48 10.26 28.25
N SER A 219 11.54 9.52 27.14
CA SER A 219 12.34 9.90 25.96
C SER A 219 11.83 11.18 25.26
N ALA A 220 10.56 11.54 25.51
CA ALA A 220 9.89 12.71 24.96
C ALA A 220 9.92 13.93 25.90
N ASP A 221 10.66 13.87 27.02
CA ASP A 221 10.68 14.89 28.07
C ASP A 221 9.28 15.22 28.63
N GLN A 222 8.45 14.18 28.82
CA GLN A 222 7.10 14.27 29.37
C GLN A 222 7.01 13.53 30.73
N PRO A 223 7.70 14.02 31.79
CA PRO A 223 7.84 13.31 33.06
C PRO A 223 6.50 13.08 33.78
N GLU A 224 5.54 14.00 33.65
CA GLU A 224 4.21 13.85 34.25
C GLU A 224 3.42 12.70 33.62
N LYS A 225 3.49 12.54 32.29
CA LYS A 225 2.87 11.40 31.60
C LYS A 225 3.57 10.10 31.93
N ALA A 226 4.91 10.10 31.99
CA ALA A 226 5.68 8.93 32.41
C ALA A 226 5.27 8.47 33.82
N LYS A 227 5.13 9.38 34.77
CA LYS A 227 4.66 9.09 36.14
C LYS A 227 3.27 8.43 36.13
N LEU A 228 2.32 8.95 35.36
CA LEU A 228 0.98 8.35 35.25
C LEU A 228 1.03 6.93 34.68
N PHE A 229 1.86 6.69 33.66
CA PHE A 229 2.02 5.36 33.08
C PHE A 229 2.72 4.37 34.02
N VAL A 230 3.72 4.81 34.79
CA VAL A 230 4.37 3.99 35.83
C VAL A 230 3.38 3.57 36.91
N LEU A 231 2.57 4.49 37.42
CA LEU A 231 1.57 4.16 38.44
C LEU A 231 0.59 3.11 37.93
N LYS A 232 0.15 3.23 36.67
CA LYS A 232 -0.73 2.21 36.09
C LYS A 232 -0.02 0.87 35.86
N LEU A 233 1.26 0.89 35.47
CA LEU A 233 2.08 -0.31 35.34
C LEU A 233 2.22 -1.05 36.68
N LEU A 234 2.48 -0.33 37.78
CA LEU A 234 2.61 -0.90 39.11
C LEU A 234 1.30 -1.57 39.55
N GLN A 235 0.16 -0.87 39.39
CA GLN A 235 -1.17 -1.42 39.68
C GLN A 235 -1.41 -2.75 38.92
N LEU A 236 -1.10 -2.79 37.61
CA LEU A 236 -1.32 -3.99 36.81
C LEU A 236 -0.41 -5.16 37.23
N LYS A 237 0.81 -4.87 37.70
CA LYS A 237 1.72 -5.91 38.21
C LYS A 237 1.26 -6.47 39.54
N GLU A 238 0.72 -5.64 40.42
CA GLU A 238 0.11 -6.07 41.69
C GLU A 238 -1.08 -7.00 41.42
N GLU A 239 -2.00 -6.59 40.54
CA GLU A 239 -3.18 -7.39 40.13
C GLU A 239 -2.82 -8.73 39.45
N SER A 240 -1.62 -8.88 38.89
CA SER A 240 -1.16 -10.12 38.25
C SER A 240 -0.46 -11.12 39.20
N ASN A 241 -0.14 -10.68 40.42
CA ASN A 241 0.52 -11.49 41.45
C ASN A 241 -0.45 -12.05 42.50
N GLU A 242 -1.75 -11.70 42.39
CA GLU A 242 -2.87 -12.29 43.14
C GLU A 242 -3.54 -13.40 42.33
#